data_AF-A0A0V1NAT5-F1
#
_entry.id   AF-A0A0V1NAT5-F1
#
_cell.length_a   1.000
_cell.length_b   1.000
_cell.length_c   1.000
_cell.angle_alpha   90.00
_cell.angle_beta   90.00
_cell.angle_gamma   90.00
#
_symmetry.space_group_name_H-M   'P 1'
#
loop_
_entity.id
_entity.type
_entity.pdbx_description
1 polymer ?
#
loop_
_entity_poly.entity_id
_entity_poly.type
_entity_poly.pdbx_seq_one_letter_code
_entity_poly.pdbx_strand_id
1 'polypeptide(L)'
;MNDLPIDRVTVAAPFERIGIDFAGPVYIKMKSKQEPHVGDIVLVSEDGVPTHMWPMARVIEVYPGSDGVVRTVKVKTLKGTYHRS
;
A
#
# COMPACT_ATOMS: atom_id res chain seq x y z
N MET A 1 -14.33 24.88 30.08
CA MET A 1 -13.56 24.11 29.07
C MET A 1 -12.99 22.94 29.84
N ASN A 2 -13.48 21.72 29.58
CA ASN A 2 -13.08 20.54 30.35
C ASN A 2 -11.82 19.96 29.73
N ASP A 3 -10.76 19.83 30.53
CA ASP A 3 -9.52 19.21 30.09
C ASP A 3 -9.74 17.73 29.79
N LEU A 4 -9.11 17.25 28.73
CA LEU A 4 -9.14 15.84 28.36
C LEU A 4 -8.32 15.01 29.35
N PRO A 5 -8.65 13.72 29.56
CA PRO A 5 -7.93 12.86 30.48
C PRO A 5 -6.44 12.79 30.13
N ILE A 6 -5.56 12.91 31.13
CA ILE A 6 -4.10 12.86 30.96
C ILE A 6 -3.65 11.57 30.26
N ASP A 7 -4.37 10.47 30.47
CA ASP A 7 -4.10 9.17 29.82
C ASP A 7 -4.35 9.17 28.29
N ARG A 8 -4.95 10.23 27.75
CA ARG A 8 -5.11 10.46 26.30
C ARG A 8 -4.14 11.50 25.75
N VAL A 9 -3.26 12.05 26.57
CA VAL A 9 -2.32 13.11 26.19
C VAL A 9 -0.90 12.70 26.55
N THR A 10 -0.10 12.41 25.55
CA THR A 10 1.36 12.27 25.73
C THR A 10 2.02 13.58 25.34
N VAL A 11 2.80 14.17 26.26
CA VAL A 11 3.57 15.38 25.98
C VAL A 11 4.63 15.06 24.91
N ALA A 12 4.65 15.85 23.83
CA ALA A 12 5.60 15.76 22.74
C ALA A 12 5.90 17.19 22.24
N ALA A 13 7.09 17.42 21.69
CA ALA A 13 7.44 18.73 21.15
C ALA A 13 6.46 19.12 20.02
N PRO A 14 6.19 20.43 19.83
CA PRO A 14 5.42 20.89 18.68
C PRO A 14 6.02 20.27 17.41
N PHE A 15 5.18 19.58 16.62
CA PHE A 15 5.56 18.87 15.40
C PHE A 15 6.42 17.60 15.56
N GLU A 16 6.68 17.09 16.77
CA GLU A 16 7.30 15.76 16.94
C GLU A 16 6.36 14.64 16.45
N ARG A 17 5.05 14.89 16.52
CA ARG A 17 3.99 14.08 15.93
C ARG A 17 3.23 14.84 14.84
N ILE A 18 3.95 15.44 13.90
CA ILE A 18 3.33 15.71 12.60
C ILE A 18 2.94 14.38 11.99
N GLY A 19 1.63 14.20 11.82
CA GLY A 19 1.03 13.01 11.25
C GLY A 19 1.62 12.72 9.87
N ILE A 20 2.45 11.69 9.83
CA ILE A 20 2.42 10.71 8.74
C ILE A 20 1.51 9.56 9.20
N ASP A 21 0.30 9.90 9.64
CA ASP A 21 -0.73 8.93 10.03
C ASP A 21 -1.50 8.65 8.72
N PHE A 22 -1.18 7.65 7.90
CA PHE A 22 -1.13 6.22 8.20
C PHE A 22 -0.11 5.44 7.34
N ALA A 23 0.73 6.12 6.58
CA ALA A 23 1.71 5.48 5.71
C ALA A 23 2.97 6.34 5.69
N GLY A 24 3.90 6.03 6.60
CA GLY A 24 5.30 6.52 6.60
C GLY A 24 5.83 6.65 5.16
N PRO A 25 6.87 7.48 4.89
CA PRO A 25 7.38 7.70 3.53
C PRO A 25 7.37 6.41 2.72
N VAL A 26 6.46 6.30 1.74
CA VAL A 26 6.33 5.06 0.97
C VAL A 26 7.54 5.03 0.06
N TYR A 27 8.58 4.31 0.49
CA TYR A 27 9.74 4.04 -0.34
C TYR A 27 9.28 3.13 -1.48
N ILE A 28 8.96 3.73 -2.62
CA ILE A 28 8.79 3.00 -3.88
C ILE A 28 10.18 2.50 -4.26
N LYS A 29 10.59 1.36 -3.67
CA LYS A 29 11.71 0.60 -4.18
C LYS A 29 11.26 -0.02 -5.49
N MET A 30 11.67 0.56 -6.61
CA MET A 30 11.72 -0.14 -7.90
C MET A 30 12.76 -1.27 -7.77
N LYS A 31 12.43 -2.31 -6.99
CA LYS A 31 13.24 -3.52 -6.93
C LYS A 31 12.92 -4.31 -8.19
N SER A 32 13.89 -4.35 -9.11
CA SER A 32 13.91 -5.35 -10.14
C SER A 32 13.91 -6.72 -9.47
N LYS A 33 12.87 -7.52 -9.73
CA LYS A 33 12.83 -8.97 -9.43
C LYS A 33 12.53 -9.37 -7.98
N GLN A 34 11.52 -8.78 -7.33
CA GLN A 34 10.88 -9.42 -6.18
C GLN A 34 9.56 -10.03 -6.62
N GLU A 35 9.41 -11.34 -6.41
CA GLU A 35 8.19 -12.06 -6.77
C GLU A 35 7.04 -11.60 -5.88
N PRO A 36 5.84 -11.30 -6.43
CA PRO A 36 4.72 -10.84 -5.64
C PRO A 36 4.17 -11.97 -4.76
N HIS A 37 3.86 -11.65 -3.51
CA HIS A 37 3.28 -12.57 -2.55
C HIS A 37 1.87 -12.10 -2.16
N VAL A 38 1.04 -13.06 -1.73
CA VAL A 38 -0.27 -12.75 -1.15
C VAL A 38 -0.06 -11.87 0.09
N GLY A 39 -0.78 -10.75 0.14
CA GLY A 39 -0.67 -9.76 1.20
C GLY A 39 0.12 -8.50 0.82
N ASP A 40 0.92 -8.56 -0.25
CA ASP A 40 1.68 -7.39 -0.71
C ASP A 40 0.75 -6.23 -1.12
N ILE A 41 1.15 -5.01 -0.76
CA ILE A 41 0.50 -3.78 -1.19
C ILE A 41 1.21 -3.27 -2.44
N VAL A 42 0.45 -3.08 -3.50
CA VAL A 42 0.95 -2.70 -4.83
C VAL A 42 0.18 -1.49 -5.37
N LEU A 43 0.83 -0.69 -6.21
CA LEU A 43 0.17 0.30 -7.05
C LEU A 43 -0.20 -0.34 -8.38
N VAL A 44 -1.42 -0.15 -8.84
CA VAL A 44 -1.87 -0.68 -10.12
C VAL A 44 -1.80 0.40 -11.18
N SER A 45 -0.99 0.17 -12.20
CA SER A 45 -0.87 1.07 -13.35
C SER A 45 -2.21 1.18 -14.09
N GLU A 46 -2.63 2.41 -14.35
CA GLU A 46 -3.79 2.76 -15.18
C GLU A 46 -3.36 3.73 -16.29
N ASP A 47 -3.81 3.45 -17.52
CA ASP A 47 -3.48 4.27 -18.68
C ASP A 47 -4.14 5.67 -18.56
N GLY A 48 -3.37 6.71 -18.87
CA GLY A 48 -3.84 8.09 -18.78
C GLY A 48 -3.95 8.64 -17.35
N VAL A 49 -3.61 7.86 -16.33
CA VAL A 49 -3.58 8.30 -14.93
C VAL A 49 -2.13 8.56 -14.49
N PRO A 50 -1.79 9.77 -14.02
CA PRO A 50 -0.51 10.05 -13.39
C PRO A 50 -0.15 9.07 -12.27
N THR A 51 1.11 8.66 -12.19
CA THR A 51 1.60 7.59 -11.29
C THR A 51 1.24 7.79 -9.82
N HIS A 52 1.20 9.03 -9.33
CA HIS A 52 0.85 9.33 -7.93
C HIS A 52 -0.66 9.14 -7.63
N MET A 53 -1.48 8.90 -8.64
CA MET A 53 -2.91 8.61 -8.53
C MET A 53 -3.25 7.16 -8.88
N TRP A 54 -2.24 6.32 -9.17
CA TRP A 54 -2.49 4.90 -9.39
C TRP A 54 -3.12 4.28 -8.14
N PRO A 55 -4.20 3.50 -8.29
CA PRO A 55 -4.87 2.93 -7.14
C PRO A 55 -3.96 1.93 -6.41
N MET A 56 -3.98 2.02 -5.08
CA MET A 56 -3.39 1.00 -4.21
C MET A 56 -4.29 -0.23 -4.16
N ALA A 57 -3.66 -1.40 -4.18
CA ALA A 57 -4.33 -2.69 -4.10
C ALA A 57 -3.55 -3.66 -3.22
N ARG A 58 -4.25 -4.65 -2.66
CA ARG A 58 -3.61 -5.78 -1.97
C ARG A 58 -3.66 -7.02 -2.86
N VAL A 59 -2.54 -7.72 -3.01
CA VAL A 59 -2.50 -9.03 -3.65
C VAL A 59 -3.27 -10.03 -2.78
N ILE A 60 -4.29 -10.67 -3.36
CA ILE A 60 -5.11 -11.67 -2.67
C ILE A 60 -4.87 -13.08 -3.17
N GLU A 61 -4.30 -13.23 -4.37
CA GLU A 61 -4.01 -14.52 -4.99
C GLU A 61 -2.89 -14.34 -6.04
N VAL A 62 -2.05 -15.36 -6.20
CA VAL A 62 -0.94 -15.38 -7.15
C VAL A 62 -1.09 -16.56 -8.10
N TYR A 63 -0.77 -16.37 -9.38
CA TYR A 63 -0.85 -17.42 -10.40
C TYR A 63 0.55 -17.62 -11.03
N PRO A 64 1.32 -18.62 -10.57
CA PRO A 64 2.59 -18.95 -11.18
C PRO A 64 2.40 -19.53 -12.59
N GLY A 65 3.31 -19.18 -13.50
CA GLY A 65 3.39 -19.78 -14.83
C GLY A 65 3.96 -21.21 -14.80
N SER A 66 4.11 -21.82 -15.97
CA SER A 66 4.68 -23.17 -16.11
C SER A 66 6.15 -23.28 -15.66
N ASP A 67 6.88 -22.16 -15.67
CA ASP A 67 8.25 -22.03 -15.18
C ASP A 67 8.33 -21.66 -13.70
N GLY A 68 7.20 -21.61 -13.00
CA GLY A 68 7.09 -21.24 -11.58
C GLY A 68 7.09 -19.73 -11.32
N VAL A 69 7.28 -18.89 -12.35
CA VAL A 69 7.36 -17.43 -12.18
C VAL A 69 5.96 -16.81 -12.15
N VAL A 70 5.66 -16.04 -11.11
CA VAL A 70 4.40 -15.32 -10.97
C VAL A 70 4.37 -14.12 -11.89
N ARG A 71 3.57 -14.23 -12.95
CA ARG A 71 3.30 -13.14 -13.91
C ARG A 71 1.90 -12.56 -13.79
N THR A 72 1.01 -13.22 -13.06
CA THR A 72 -0.37 -12.76 -12.92
C THR A 72 -0.78 -12.85 -11.46
N VAL A 73 -1.40 -11.80 -10.95
CA VAL A 73 -1.92 -11.71 -9.60
C VAL A 73 -3.37 -11.26 -9.61
N LYS A 74 -4.15 -11.72 -8.64
CA LYS A 74 -5.46 -11.15 -8.33
C LYS A 74 -5.27 -10.12 -7.23
N VAL A 75 -5.74 -8.90 -7.47
CA VAL A 75 -5.64 -7.81 -6.49
C VAL A 75 -7.00 -7.31 -6.07
N LYS A 76 -7.08 -6.83 -4.83
CA LYS A 76 -8.26 -6.17 -4.27
C LYS A 76 -7.97 -4.69 -4.05
N THR A 77 -8.75 -3.85 -4.71
CA THR A 77 -8.81 -2.40 -4.47
C THR A 77 -10.06 -2.04 -3.66
N LEU A 78 -10.19 -0.76 -3.30
CA LEU A 78 -11.43 -0.22 -2.72
C LEU A 78 -12.65 -0.37 -3.64
N LYS A 79 -12.44 -0.36 -4.97
CA LYS A 79 -13.53 -0.43 -5.96
C LYS A 79 -13.93 -1.86 -6.34
N GLY A 80 -13.07 -2.84 -6.08
CA GLY A 80 -13.32 -4.24 -6.44
C GLY A 80 -12.06 -5.06 -6.65
N THR A 81 -12.22 -6.27 -7.18
CA THR A 81 -11.12 -7.20 -7.47
C THR A 81 -10.92 -7.38 -8.97
N TYR A 82 -9.67 -7.43 -9.41
CA TYR A 82 -9.33 -7.68 -10.81
C TYR A 82 -7.98 -8.41 -10.92
N HIS A 83 -7.76 -9.06 -12.06
CA HIS A 83 -6.49 -9.72 -12.39
C HIS A 83 -5.55 -8.72 -13.06
N ARG A 84 -4.27 -8.73 -12.67
CA ARG A 84 -3.20 -7.95 -13.32
C ARG A 84 -2.00 -8.83 -13.59
N SER A 85 -1.34 -8.56 -14.72
CA SER A 85 -0.08 -9.17 -15.13
C SER A 85 1.04 -8.15 -15.23
#